data_AF-A0A449IHN6-F1
#
_entry.id   AF-A0A449IHN6-F1
#
_cell.length_a   1.000
_cell.length_b   1.000
_cell.length_c   1.000
_cell.angle_alpha   90.00
_cell.angle_beta   90.00
_cell.angle_gamma   90.00
#
_symmetry.space_group_name_H-M   'P 1'
#
loop_
_entity.id
_entity.type
_entity.pdbx_description
1 polymer ?
#
loop_
_entity_poly.entity_id
_entity_poly.type
_entity_poly.pdbx_seq_one_letter_code
_entity_poly.pdbx_strand_id
1 'polypeptide(L)' 'MRAAHAHGKWVGVCGELAADPLAVPVLVGLGVDELSVSARSIPEVKARVRELSMDRLKTLAAEALSVGSPDEVRALVEAL' A
#
# COMPACT_ATOMS: atom_id res chain seq x y z
N MET A 1 1.48 6.75 9.45
CA MET A 1 2.87 6.29 9.19
C MET A 1 3.87 7.30 9.73
N ARG A 2 4.07 8.47 9.10
CA ARG A 2 5.03 9.52 9.55
C ARG A 2 5.09 9.79 11.06
N ALA A 3 3.94 10.01 11.71
CA ALA A 3 3.90 10.29 13.16
C ALA A 3 4.41 9.11 14.01
N ALA A 4 4.05 7.87 13.67
CA ALA A 4 4.52 6.69 14.39
C ALA A 4 6.02 6.47 14.18
N HIS A 5 6.48 6.57 12.93
CA HIS A 5 7.89 6.40 12.58
C HIS A 5 8.79 7.45 13.23
N ALA A 6 8.33 8.70 13.37
CA ALA A 6 9.04 9.76 14.11
C ALA A 6 9.30 9.41 15.59
N HIS A 7 8.54 8.45 16.14
CA HIS A 7 8.70 7.93 17.50
C HIS A 7 9.25 6.50 17.54
N GLY A 8 9.81 5.99 16.43
CA GLY A 8 10.32 4.61 16.35
C GLY A 8 9.22 3.55 16.51
N LYS A 9 7.95 3.90 16.23
CA LYS A 9 6.81 2.98 16.27
C LYS A 9 6.41 2.59 14.85
N TRP A 10 5.93 1.36 14.71
CA TRP A 10 5.42 0.81 13.44
C TRP A 10 3.93 1.08 13.27
N VAL A 11 3.41 0.92 12.04
CA VAL A 11 2.00 1.04 11.69
C VAL A 11 1.56 -0.18 10.89
N GLY A 12 0.53 -0.87 11.39
CA GLY A 12 -0.18 -1.91 10.65
C GLY A 12 -1.50 -1.40 10.07
N VAL A 13 -1.98 -2.07 9.02
CA VAL A 13 -3.32 -1.89 8.46
C VAL A 13 -4.03 -3.24 8.46
N CYS A 14 -5.26 -3.25 8.97
CA CYS A 14 -6.14 -4.42 8.99
C CYS A 14 -7.44 -4.15 8.23
N GLY A 15 -8.24 -5.20 8.04
CA GLY A 15 -9.49 -5.16 7.27
C GLY A 15 -9.27 -5.43 5.78
N GLU A 16 -10.36 -5.39 5.01
CA GLU A 16 -10.36 -5.80 3.60
C GLU A 16 -9.36 -5.01 2.73
N LEU A 17 -9.13 -3.72 3.05
CA LEU A 17 -8.19 -2.88 2.32
C LEU A 17 -6.74 -3.41 2.37
N ALA A 18 -6.36 -4.13 3.43
CA ALA A 18 -5.03 -4.71 3.55
C ALA A 18 -4.76 -5.86 2.56
N ALA A 19 -5.83 -6.42 1.97
CA ALA A 19 -5.77 -7.46 0.95
C ALA A 19 -6.19 -6.97 -0.44
N ASP A 20 -6.60 -5.71 -0.60
CA ASP A 20 -7.08 -5.16 -1.86
C ASP A 20 -5.90 -4.96 -2.85
N PRO A 21 -5.90 -5.60 -4.03
CA PRO A 21 -4.83 -5.48 -5.02
C PRO A 21 -4.55 -4.04 -5.49
N LEU A 22 -5.55 -3.15 -5.45
CA LEU A 22 -5.40 -1.75 -5.81
C LEU A 22 -4.90 -0.90 -4.63
N ALA A 23 -5.15 -1.31 -3.40
CA ALA A 23 -4.72 -0.55 -2.22
C ALA A 23 -3.31 -0.94 -1.75
N VAL A 24 -2.95 -2.22 -1.82
CA VAL A 24 -1.67 -2.74 -1.32
C VAL A 24 -0.46 -1.97 -1.88
N PRO A 25 -0.35 -1.69 -3.19
CA PRO A 25 0.77 -0.90 -3.74
C PRO A 25 0.89 0.50 -3.11
N VAL A 26 -0.24 1.18 -2.91
CA VAL A 26 -0.29 2.51 -2.30
C VAL A 26 0.09 2.44 -0.82
N LEU A 27 -0.48 1.50 -0.06
CA LEU A 27 -0.19 1.32 1.37
C LEU A 27 1.28 1.01 1.63
N VAL A 28 1.88 0.14 0.82
CA VAL A 28 3.30 -0.20 0.89
C VAL A 28 4.15 1.02 0.51
N GLY A 29 3.78 1.75 -0.54
CA GLY A 29 4.45 2.99 -0.96
C GLY A 29 4.42 4.10 0.09
N LEU A 30 3.31 4.21 0.85
CA LEU A 30 3.18 5.15 1.96
C LEU A 30 4.06 4.76 3.17
N GLY A 31 4.50 3.50 3.25
CA GLY A 31 5.33 2.96 4.32
C GLY A 31 4.54 2.26 5.43
N VAL A 32 3.50 1.48 5.09
CA VAL A 32 2.91 0.56 6.07
C VAL A 32 3.93 -0.53 6.42
N ASP A 33 4.02 -0.88 7.69
CA ASP A 33 4.97 -1.89 8.17
C ASP A 33 4.35 -3.30 8.20
N GLU A 34 3.03 -3.39 8.38
CA GLU A 34 2.29 -4.65 8.48
C GLU A 34 0.96 -4.60 7.72
N LEU A 35 0.65 -5.66 6.97
CA LEU A 35 -0.67 -5.94 6.40
C LEU A 35 -1.29 -7.14 7.13
N SER A 36 -2.35 -6.89 7.89
CA SER A 36 -3.10 -7.94 8.60
C SER A 36 -4.29 -8.39 7.77
N VAL A 37 -4.16 -9.57 7.15
CA VAL A 37 -5.15 -10.14 6.23
C VAL A 37 -5.62 -11.53 6.67
N SER A 38 -6.69 -12.02 6.05
CA SER A 38 -7.13 -13.41 6.27
C SER A 38 -6.02 -14.40 5.89
N ALA A 39 -5.93 -15.53 6.59
CA ALA A 39 -4.90 -16.54 6.31
C ALA A 39 -4.91 -17.03 4.84
N ARG A 40 -6.09 -17.07 4.21
CA ARG A 40 -6.26 -17.45 2.81
C ARG A 40 -5.67 -16.41 1.84
N SER A 41 -5.67 -15.13 2.22
CA SER A 41 -5.17 -14.01 1.40
C SER A 41 -3.65 -13.83 1.50
N ILE A 42 -3.00 -14.36 2.54
CA ILE A 42 -1.55 -14.19 2.77
C ILE A 42 -0.70 -14.57 1.54
N PRO A 43 -0.91 -15.73 0.87
CA PRO A 43 -0.06 -16.11 -0.26
C PRO A 43 -0.14 -15.13 -1.43
N GLU A 44 -1.35 -14.69 -1.77
CA GLU A 44 -1.62 -13.76 -2.88
C GLU A 44 -1.03 -12.38 -2.60
N VAL A 45 -1.32 -11.81 -1.43
CA VAL A 45 -0.78 -10.50 -1.01
C VAL A 45 0.76 -10.55 -0.98
N LYS A 46 1.34 -11.62 -0.43
CA LYS A 46 2.79 -11.79 -0.37
C LYS A 46 3.44 -11.91 -1.76
N ALA A 47 2.81 -12.63 -2.68
CA ALA A 47 3.28 -12.74 -4.06
C ALA A 47 3.28 -11.36 -4.73
N ARG A 48 2.16 -10.62 -4.62
CA ARG A 48 2.04 -9.27 -5.19
C ARG A 48 3.09 -8.31 -4.64
N VAL A 49 3.26 -8.25 -3.31
CA VAL A 49 4.28 -7.38 -2.69
C VAL A 49 5.70 -7.67 -3.19
N ARG A 50 6.02 -8.95 -3.45
CA ARG A 50 7.35 -9.36 -3.94
C ARG A 50 7.66 -8.94 -5.37
N GLU A 51 6.65 -8.63 -6.17
CA GLU A 51 6.80 -8.19 -7.57
C GLU A 51 7.00 -6.68 -7.68
N LEU A 52 6.78 -5.92 -6.61
CA LEU A 52 6.77 -4.46 -6.63
C LEU A 52 8.15 -3.87 -6.29
N SER A 53 8.47 -2.76 -6.94
CA SER A 53 9.64 -1.95 -6.62
C SER A 53 9.27 -0.88 -5.59
N MET A 54 9.94 -0.88 -4.44
CA MET A 54 9.71 0.11 -3.38
C MET A 54 9.89 1.56 -3.86
N ASP A 55 10.84 1.82 -4.77
CA ASP A 55 11.05 3.16 -5.30
C ASP A 55 9.88 3.61 -6.19
N ARG A 56 9.36 2.71 -7.03
CA ARG A 56 8.15 3.00 -7.83
C ARG A 56 6.93 3.23 -6.93
N LEU A 57 6.78 2.43 -5.87
CA LEU A 57 5.65 2.56 -4.95
C LEU A 57 5.69 3.87 -4.14
N LYS A 58 6.87 4.36 -3.74
CA LYS A 58 6.99 5.67 -3.09
C LYS A 58 6.52 6.80 -4.01
N THR A 59 6.88 6.74 -5.30
CA THR A 59 6.41 7.70 -6.30
C THR A 59 4.90 7.60 -6.49
N LEU A 60 4.36 6.40 -6.68
CA LEU A 60 2.92 6.14 -6.77
C LEU A 60 2.17 6.73 -5.58
N ALA A 61 2.65 6.48 -4.36
CA ALA A 61 2.00 6.97 -3.15
C ALA A 61 1.99 8.50 -3.05
N ALA A 62 3.06 9.15 -3.51
CA ALA A 62 3.12 10.61 -3.58
C ALA A 62 2.12 11.17 -4.61
N GLU A 63 2.03 10.56 -5.78
CA GLU A 63 1.08 10.94 -6.84
C GLU A 63 -0.38 10.70 -6.40
N ALA A 64 -0.67 9.54 -5.81
CA ALA A 64 -1.99 9.19 -5.30
C ALA A 64 -2.49 10.15 -4.21
N LEU A 65 -1.59 10.71 -3.39
CA LEU A 65 -1.94 11.74 -2.41
C LEU A 65 -2.17 13.14 -3.02
N SER A 66 -1.78 13.34 -4.28
CA SER A 66 -1.84 14.64 -4.97
C SER A 66 -3.06 14.82 -5.89
N VAL A 67 -3.70 13.72 -6.28
CA VAL A 67 -4.89 13.72 -7.15
C VAL A 67 -6.18 13.99 -6.37
N GLY A 68 -7.24 14.41 -7.08
CA GLY A 68 -8.46 14.93 -6.47
C GLY A 68 -9.57 13.90 -6.28
N SER A 69 -9.44 12.70 -6.86
CA SER A 69 -10.51 11.71 -6.88
C SER A 69 -10.03 10.26 -6.68
N PRO A 70 -10.89 9.37 -6.13
CA PRO A 70 -10.57 7.95 -6.03
C PRO A 70 -10.30 7.27 -7.39
N ASP A 71 -10.96 7.71 -8.46
CA ASP A 71 -10.80 7.11 -9.79
C ASP A 71 -9.43 7.43 -10.38
N GLU A 72 -8.92 8.64 -10.17
CA GLU A 72 -7.53 8.99 -10.53
C GLU A 72 -6.52 8.14 -9.76
N VAL A 73 -6.75 7.87 -8.47
CA VAL A 73 -5.90 6.97 -7.68
C VAL A 73 -5.88 5.56 -8.27
N ARG A 74 -7.04 5.00 -8.62
CA ARG A 74 -7.13 3.66 -9.22
C ARG A 74 -6.40 3.59 -10.55
N ALA A 75 -6.57 4.60 -11.40
CA ALA A 75 -5.91 4.68 -12.71
C ALA A 75 -4.37 4.68 -12.57
N LEU A 76 -3.81 5.34 -11.55
CA LEU A 76 -2.37 5.31 -11.27
C LEU A 76 -1.89 3.90 -10.90
N VAL A 77 -2.68 3.14 -10.13
CA VAL A 77 -2.32 1.78 -9.70
C VAL A 77 -2.49 0.76 -10.82
N GLU A 78 -3.48 0.93 -11.69
CA GLU A 78 -3.69 0.06 -12.85
C GLU A 78 -2.60 0.22 -13.92
N ALA A 79 -1.88 1.34 -13.92
CA ALA A 79 -0.78 1.62 -14.84
C ALA A 79 0.60 1.07 -14.42
N LEU A 80 0.69 0.35 -13.30
CA LEU A 80 1.94 -0.10 -12.65
C LEU A 80 2.59 -1.33 -13.27
#